data_AF-A0A7V9QRL3-F1
#
_entry.id   AF-A0A7V9QRL3-F1
#
_cell.length_a   1.000
_cell.length_b   1.000
_cell.length_c   1.000
_cell.angle_alpha   90.00
_cell.angle_beta   90.00
_cell.angle_gamma   90.00
#
_symmetry.space_group_name_H-M   'P 1'
#
loop_
_entity.id
_entity.type
_entity.pdbx_description
1 polymer ?
#
loop_
_entity_poly.entity_id
_entity_poly.type
_entity_poly.pdbx_seq_one_letter_code
_entity_poly.pdbx_strand_id
1 'polypeptide(L)'
;MLLMVAATASAQSVDSARAGVAPGRTAAQRDSALVPPLSPRRAFLMSLLIPGYSQLRLQRPNGAALFGAAEIVSIGMARKSALDLREARRGARDSVVLAFQTDPVTGRVVLDSITGKPKAATYERNRNTPARIAARRTHYEDWIAAILFNHLISAADAYVAANLWDFPVNVKGGISARHSAQVVATLQW
;
A
#
# COMPACT_ATOMS: atom_id res chain seq x y z
N MET A 1 -40.30 -22.89 -45.16
CA MET A 1 -39.16 -23.00 -46.09
C MET A 1 -38.04 -22.15 -45.53
N LEU A 2 -37.00 -22.80 -45.03
CA LEU A 2 -35.87 -22.24 -44.29
C LEU A 2 -34.86 -21.66 -45.29
N LEU A 3 -34.44 -20.40 -45.15
CA LEU A 3 -33.26 -19.89 -45.86
C LEU A 3 -32.26 -19.35 -44.84
N MET A 4 -31.22 -20.15 -44.62
CA MET A 4 -29.95 -19.72 -44.03
C MET A 4 -29.22 -18.85 -45.06
N VAL A 5 -28.82 -17.63 -44.68
CA VAL A 5 -27.78 -16.90 -45.40
C VAL A 5 -26.72 -16.45 -44.39
N ALA A 6 -25.50 -16.83 -44.72
CA ALA A 6 -24.31 -16.84 -43.87
C ALA A 6 -23.87 -15.44 -43.43
N ALA A 7 -23.40 -15.36 -42.18
CA ALA A 7 -22.64 -14.23 -41.68
C ALA A 7 -21.28 -14.16 -42.38
N THR A 8 -21.02 -13.08 -43.14
CA THR A 8 -19.69 -12.77 -43.62
C THR A 8 -18.92 -12.04 -42.51
N ALA A 9 -18.07 -12.77 -41.81
CA ALA A 9 -17.08 -12.22 -40.91
C ALA A 9 -16.01 -11.47 -41.72
N SER A 10 -16.08 -10.14 -41.78
CA SER A 10 -14.99 -9.30 -42.26
C SER A 10 -14.04 -8.98 -41.11
N ALA A 11 -13.30 -9.98 -40.64
CA ALA A 11 -12.14 -9.78 -39.79
C ALA A 11 -10.89 -9.80 -40.67
N GLN A 12 -10.63 -8.71 -41.38
CA GLN A 12 -9.33 -8.45 -41.99
C GLN A 12 -8.85 -7.09 -41.53
N SER A 13 -8.13 -7.12 -40.41
CA SER A 13 -7.26 -6.04 -39.94
C SER A 13 -6.26 -5.74 -41.05
N VAL A 14 -6.33 -4.54 -41.63
CA VAL A 14 -5.32 -4.06 -42.57
C VAL A 14 -3.99 -3.91 -41.83
N ASP A 15 -2.99 -4.60 -42.32
CA ASP A 15 -1.61 -4.60 -41.83
C ASP A 15 -1.00 -3.19 -41.94
N SER A 16 -0.81 -2.54 -40.79
CA SER A 16 -0.33 -1.16 -40.70
C SER A 16 1.19 -1.01 -40.90
N ALA A 17 1.91 -2.10 -41.22
CA ALA A 17 3.37 -2.09 -41.32
C ALA A 17 3.93 -1.56 -42.67
N ARG A 18 3.11 -1.15 -43.65
CA ARG A 18 3.62 -0.78 -44.99
C ARG A 18 3.08 0.50 -45.63
N ALA A 19 2.53 1.42 -44.85
CA ALA A 19 2.28 2.79 -45.33
C ALA A 19 3.55 3.64 -45.14
N GLY A 20 4.44 3.60 -46.14
CA GLY A 20 5.60 4.49 -46.20
C GLY A 20 5.16 5.95 -46.29
N VAL A 21 5.52 6.75 -45.28
CA VAL A 21 5.30 8.20 -45.24
C VAL A 21 6.26 8.87 -46.23
N ALA A 22 5.73 9.49 -47.28
CA ALA A 22 6.50 10.43 -48.09
C ALA A 22 6.92 11.62 -47.22
N PRO A 23 8.18 12.11 -47.28
CA PRO A 23 8.62 13.23 -46.46
C PRO A 23 8.05 14.53 -47.03
N GLY A 24 6.79 14.82 -46.69
CA GLY A 24 6.28 16.17 -46.72
C GLY A 24 7.07 16.98 -45.70
N ARG A 25 7.90 17.91 -46.17
CA ARG A 25 8.48 18.97 -45.34
C ARG A 25 7.37 19.92 -44.89
N THR A 26 6.48 19.45 -44.02
CA THR A 26 5.86 20.33 -43.05
C THR A 26 7.00 20.66 -42.11
N ALA A 27 7.46 21.91 -42.14
CA ALA A 27 8.29 22.43 -41.06
C ALA A 27 7.57 22.04 -39.78
N ALA A 28 8.17 21.15 -38.99
CA ALA A 28 7.68 20.85 -37.67
C ALA A 28 7.62 22.23 -37.00
N GLN A 29 6.40 22.75 -36.85
CA GLN A 29 6.13 23.75 -35.85
C GLN A 29 6.54 23.04 -34.57
N ARG A 30 7.81 23.22 -34.18
CA ARG A 30 8.28 22.90 -32.85
C ARG A 30 7.44 23.82 -32.00
N ASP A 31 6.30 23.30 -31.55
CA ASP A 31 5.50 23.94 -30.54
C ASP A 31 6.48 24.24 -29.42
N SER A 32 6.78 25.53 -29.33
CA SER A 32 7.76 26.03 -28.41
C SER A 32 7.14 25.84 -27.04
N ALA A 33 7.74 24.94 -26.27
CA ALA A 33 7.71 24.93 -24.82
C ALA A 33 6.39 24.49 -24.15
N LEU A 34 5.91 23.27 -24.43
CA LEU A 34 5.25 22.47 -23.39
C LEU A 34 6.30 22.09 -22.34
N VAL A 35 6.60 23.01 -21.43
CA VAL A 35 7.51 22.76 -20.30
C VAL A 35 6.73 21.97 -19.25
N PRO A 36 7.14 20.75 -18.90
CA PRO A 36 6.48 20.00 -17.86
C PRO A 36 6.56 20.75 -16.52
N PRO A 37 5.49 20.75 -15.70
CA PRO A 37 5.46 21.48 -14.44
C PRO A 37 6.50 20.95 -13.44
N LEU A 38 6.92 19.69 -13.61
CA LEU A 38 8.01 19.06 -12.88
C LEU A 38 8.87 18.23 -13.83
N SER A 39 10.20 18.34 -13.72
CA SER A 39 11.09 17.39 -14.37
C SER A 39 10.95 16.01 -13.74
N PRO A 40 11.13 14.90 -14.49
CA PRO A 40 10.95 13.55 -13.96
C PRO A 40 11.78 13.24 -12.70
N ARG A 41 13.05 13.68 -12.67
CA ARG A 41 13.91 13.51 -11.48
C ARG A 41 13.36 14.24 -10.26
N ARG A 42 12.83 15.45 -10.45
CA ARG A 42 12.28 16.25 -9.37
C ARG A 42 10.94 15.66 -8.90
N ALA A 43 10.11 15.17 -9.82
CA ALA A 43 8.88 14.47 -9.50
C ALA A 43 9.14 13.20 -8.67
N PHE A 44 10.15 12.40 -9.06
CA PHE A 44 10.59 11.24 -8.30
C PHE A 44 11.00 11.62 -6.87
N LEU A 45 11.95 12.55 -6.71
CA LEU A 45 12.48 12.91 -5.39
C LEU A 45 11.42 13.52 -4.46
N MET A 46 10.52 14.34 -4.99
CA MET A 46 9.48 14.97 -4.19
C MET A 46 8.43 13.96 -3.73
N SER A 47 8.05 13.00 -4.59
CA SER A 47 7.11 11.93 -4.19
C SER A 47 7.77 10.82 -3.37
N LEU A 48 9.09 10.64 -3.48
CA LEU A 48 9.84 9.77 -2.57
C LEU A 48 9.86 10.32 -1.15
N LEU A 49 9.91 11.64 -0.99
CA LEU A 49 9.89 12.29 0.32
C LEU A 49 8.47 12.36 0.90
N ILE A 50 7.50 12.73 0.06
CA ILE A 50 6.10 12.89 0.44
C ILE A 50 5.24 12.15 -0.60
N PRO A 51 4.77 10.93 -0.29
CA PRO A 51 3.95 10.16 -1.22
C PRO A 51 2.74 10.95 -1.71
N GLY A 52 2.51 10.92 -3.01
CA GLY A 52 1.41 11.62 -3.66
C GLY A 52 1.66 13.10 -3.97
N TYR A 53 2.76 13.71 -3.52
CA TYR A 53 3.00 15.16 -3.70
C TYR A 53 3.13 15.54 -5.18
N SER A 54 3.97 14.82 -5.95
CA SER A 54 4.17 15.15 -7.36
C SER A 54 2.95 14.81 -8.20
N GLN A 55 2.15 13.82 -7.80
CA GLN A 55 0.87 13.51 -8.43
C GLN A 55 -0.11 14.68 -8.32
N LEU A 56 -0.15 15.39 -7.19
CA LEU A 56 -0.95 16.63 -7.06
C LEU A 56 -0.44 17.73 -8.01
N ARG A 57 0.88 17.92 -8.10
CA ARG A 57 1.50 18.91 -8.99
C ARG A 57 1.29 18.60 -10.48
N LEU A 58 1.23 17.33 -10.83
CA LEU A 58 0.97 16.83 -12.19
C LEU A 58 -0.53 16.70 -12.50
N GLN A 59 -1.42 17.21 -11.64
CA GLN A 59 -2.88 17.14 -11.81
C GLN A 59 -3.43 15.70 -11.95
N ARG A 60 -2.81 14.73 -11.25
CA ARG A 60 -3.25 13.33 -11.17
C ARG A 60 -3.88 13.03 -9.80
N PRO A 61 -5.13 13.47 -9.53
CA PRO A 61 -5.75 13.37 -8.21
C PRO A 61 -5.92 11.93 -7.73
N ASN A 62 -6.17 10.98 -8.63
CA ASN A 62 -6.34 9.56 -8.27
C ASN A 62 -5.04 8.96 -7.69
N GLY A 63 -3.90 9.24 -8.32
CA GLY A 63 -2.59 8.79 -7.82
C GLY A 63 -2.24 9.43 -6.49
N ALA A 64 -2.47 10.74 -6.37
CA ALA A 64 -2.27 11.47 -5.12
C ALA A 64 -3.12 10.91 -3.97
N ALA A 65 -4.42 10.66 -4.22
CA ALA A 65 -5.34 10.11 -3.25
C ALA A 65 -4.94 8.70 -2.81
N LEU A 66 -4.52 7.85 -3.76
CA LEU A 66 -4.10 6.48 -3.47
C LEU A 66 -2.88 6.45 -2.53
N PHE A 67 -1.80 7.13 -2.90
CA PHE A 67 -0.57 7.12 -2.11
C PHE A 67 -0.71 7.86 -0.78
N GLY A 68 -1.49 8.95 -0.75
CA GLY A 68 -1.79 9.67 0.49
C GLY A 68 -2.63 8.84 1.46
N ALA A 69 -3.66 8.15 0.98
CA ALA A 69 -4.49 7.28 1.83
C ALA A 69 -3.67 6.08 2.35
N ALA A 70 -2.88 5.44 1.49
CA ALA A 70 -1.99 4.36 1.89
C ALA A 70 -0.97 4.81 2.95
N GLU A 71 -0.43 6.01 2.82
CA GLU A 71 0.50 6.58 3.81
C GLU A 71 -0.18 6.80 5.17
N ILE A 72 -1.36 7.41 5.18
CA ILE A 72 -2.13 7.68 6.41
C ILE A 72 -2.46 6.38 7.13
N VAL A 73 -2.92 5.36 6.40
CA VAL A 73 -3.23 4.05 6.98
C VAL A 73 -1.97 3.41 7.55
N SER A 74 -0.87 3.42 6.80
CA SER A 74 0.37 2.76 7.20
C SER A 74 1.02 3.43 8.42
N ILE A 75 1.05 4.76 8.47
CA ILE A 75 1.51 5.52 9.65
C ILE A 75 0.62 5.23 10.86
N GLY A 76 -0.70 5.26 10.68
CA GLY A 76 -1.66 4.98 11.75
C GLY A 76 -1.45 3.58 12.34
N MET A 77 -1.26 2.59 11.48
CA MET A 77 -1.04 1.20 11.88
C MET A 77 0.36 0.94 12.45
N ALA A 78 1.40 1.61 11.96
CA ALA A 78 2.73 1.58 12.55
C ALA A 78 2.69 2.13 13.98
N ARG A 79 2.04 3.28 14.20
CA ARG A 79 1.87 3.87 15.53
C ARG A 79 1.09 2.96 16.47
N LYS A 80 -0.03 2.40 16.01
CA LYS A 80 -0.85 1.45 16.79
C LYS A 80 -0.03 0.22 17.18
N SER A 81 0.65 -0.40 16.21
CA SER A 81 1.47 -1.59 16.45
C SER A 81 2.64 -1.32 17.42
N ALA A 82 3.22 -0.12 17.38
CA ALA A 82 4.25 0.29 18.33
C ALA A 82 3.72 0.41 19.78
N LEU A 83 2.52 0.98 19.96
CA LEU A 83 1.86 1.06 21.28
C LEU A 83 1.53 -0.33 21.82
N ASP A 84 0.96 -1.18 20.97
CA ASP A 84 0.66 -2.58 21.28
C ASP A 84 1.90 -3.36 21.71
N LEU A 85 3.02 -3.18 21.00
CA LEU A 85 4.29 -3.80 21.35
C LEU A 85 4.83 -3.29 22.69
N ARG A 86 4.75 -1.98 22.94
CA ARG A 86 5.17 -1.36 24.20
C ARG A 86 4.37 -1.91 25.37
N GLU A 87 3.06 -2.02 25.21
CA GLU A 87 2.17 -2.54 26.26
C GLU A 87 2.43 -4.03 26.52
N ALA A 88 2.60 -4.83 25.47
CA ALA A 88 2.93 -6.24 25.62
C ALA A 88 4.26 -6.46 26.36
N ARG A 89 5.28 -5.63 26.09
CA ARG A 89 6.57 -5.68 26.79
C ARG A 89 6.46 -5.26 28.25
N ARG A 90 5.61 -4.28 28.58
CA ARG A 90 5.36 -3.86 29.97
C ARG A 90 4.68 -4.96 30.78
N GLY A 91 3.64 -5.57 30.22
CA GLY A 91 2.93 -6.67 30.87
C GLY A 91 3.68 -8.01 30.86
N ALA A 92 4.81 -8.13 30.14
CA ALA A 92 5.53 -9.40 30.02
C ALA A 92 6.06 -9.95 31.36
N ARG A 93 6.29 -9.07 32.34
CA ARG A 93 6.77 -9.43 33.68
C ARG A 93 5.65 -9.50 34.73
N ASP A 94 4.42 -9.28 34.30
CA ASP A 94 3.27 -9.36 35.19
C ASP A 94 2.86 -10.82 35.38
N SER A 95 2.49 -11.18 36.61
CA SER A 95 2.08 -12.52 36.98
C SER A 95 1.16 -12.45 38.18
N VAL A 96 0.05 -13.18 38.13
CA VAL A 96 -0.90 -13.30 39.25
C VAL A 96 -0.65 -14.62 39.95
N VAL A 97 -0.64 -14.60 41.29
CA VAL A 97 -0.56 -15.82 42.09
C VAL A 97 -1.91 -16.52 42.06
N LEU A 98 -1.94 -17.78 41.61
CA LEU A 98 -3.15 -18.60 41.58
C LEU A 98 -3.33 -19.44 42.84
N ALA A 99 -2.22 -19.89 43.42
CA ALA A 99 -2.22 -20.71 44.62
C ALA A 99 -0.98 -20.42 45.46
N PHE A 100 -1.13 -20.51 46.78
CA PHE A 100 -0.02 -20.46 47.73
C PHE A 100 0.40 -21.88 48.11
N GLN A 101 1.68 -22.05 48.44
CA GLN A 101 2.19 -23.32 48.96
C GLN A 101 1.56 -23.54 50.34
N THR A 102 0.96 -24.71 50.51
CA THR A 102 0.43 -25.18 51.79
C THR A 102 1.25 -26.36 52.28
N ASP A 103 1.47 -26.41 53.58
CA ASP A 103 2.10 -27.57 54.22
C ASP A 103 1.11 -28.74 54.19
N PRO A 104 1.49 -29.90 53.61
CA PRO A 104 0.60 -31.05 53.47
C PRO A 104 0.18 -31.68 54.80
N VAL A 105 0.91 -31.43 55.89
CA VAL A 105 0.60 -32.01 57.21
C VAL A 105 -0.32 -31.09 58.02
N THR A 106 -0.08 -29.78 57.97
CA THR A 106 -0.80 -28.81 58.81
C THR A 106 -1.92 -28.05 58.08
N GLY A 107 -1.96 -28.11 56.75
CA GLY A 107 -2.91 -27.37 55.92
C GLY A 107 -2.70 -25.85 55.95
N ARG A 108 -1.64 -25.36 56.61
CA ARG A 108 -1.33 -23.93 56.73
C ARG A 108 -0.50 -23.46 55.55
N VAL A 109 -0.62 -22.17 55.22
CA VAL A 109 0.17 -21.54 54.17
C VAL A 109 1.62 -21.43 54.60
N VAL A 110 2.53 -21.90 53.76
CA VAL A 110 3.98 -21.78 53.96
C VAL A 110 4.37 -20.32 53.75
N LEU A 111 4.92 -19.71 54.79
CA LEU A 111 5.45 -18.35 54.73
C LEU A 111 6.94 -18.39 54.40
N ASP A 112 7.40 -17.40 53.63
CA ASP A 112 8.82 -17.16 53.40
C ASP A 112 9.47 -16.69 54.71
N SER A 113 10.53 -17.37 55.14
CA SER A 113 11.26 -17.08 56.38
C SER A 113 11.96 -15.72 56.39
N ILE A 114 12.18 -15.11 55.22
CA ILE A 114 12.84 -13.81 55.10
C ILE A 114 11.80 -12.68 55.04
N THR A 115 10.73 -12.85 54.25
CA THR A 115 9.75 -11.78 54.01
C THR A 115 8.49 -11.89 54.86
N GLY A 116 8.23 -13.03 55.51
CA GLY A 116 7.01 -13.31 56.26
C GLY A 116 5.75 -13.44 55.40
N LYS A 117 5.89 -13.40 54.07
CA LYS A 117 4.77 -13.44 53.13
C LYS A 117 4.43 -14.87 52.70
N PRO A 118 3.17 -15.16 52.33
CA PRO A 118 2.79 -16.40 51.68
C PRO A 118 3.65 -16.72 50.46
N LYS A 119 4.24 -17.91 50.43
CA LYS A 119 5.01 -18.39 49.28
C LYS A 119 4.06 -18.87 48.19
N ALA A 120 4.14 -18.32 46.98
CA ALA A 120 3.31 -18.75 45.87
C ALA A 120 3.72 -20.16 45.37
N ALA A 121 2.73 -21.02 45.11
CA ALA A 121 2.91 -22.35 44.52
C ALA A 121 2.83 -22.29 42.99
N THR A 122 1.83 -21.58 42.47
CA THR A 122 1.54 -21.51 41.05
C THR A 122 1.23 -20.08 40.65
N TYR A 123 1.76 -19.67 39.50
CA TYR A 123 1.52 -18.38 38.89
C TYR A 123 0.74 -18.56 37.59
N GLU A 124 -0.24 -17.69 37.34
CA GLU A 124 -0.78 -17.51 35.99
C GLU A 124 0.19 -16.63 35.20
N ARG A 125 0.73 -17.18 34.13
CA ARG A 125 1.65 -16.45 33.25
C ARG A 125 0.84 -15.48 32.40
N ASN A 126 1.25 -14.21 32.34
CA ASN A 126 0.58 -13.22 31.49
C ASN A 126 0.48 -13.72 30.04
N ARG A 127 -0.65 -13.43 29.39
CA ARG A 127 -0.94 -13.71 27.98
C ARG A 127 0.12 -13.21 26.99
N ASN A 128 1.01 -12.30 27.41
CA ASN A 128 2.10 -11.72 26.63
C ASN A 128 3.35 -12.63 26.64
N THR A 129 3.21 -13.82 26.06
CA THR A 129 4.35 -14.74 25.89
C THR A 129 5.41 -14.16 24.94
N PRO A 130 6.68 -14.61 25.01
CA PRO A 130 7.74 -14.14 24.10
C PRO A 130 7.37 -14.26 22.62
N ALA A 131 6.70 -15.34 22.23
CA ALA A 131 6.23 -15.55 20.85
C ALA A 131 5.22 -14.47 20.40
N ARG A 132 4.30 -14.05 21.28
CA ARG A 132 3.33 -13.00 20.99
C ARG A 132 3.98 -11.62 20.92
N ILE A 133 4.98 -11.37 21.75
CA ILE A 133 5.77 -10.13 21.68
C ILE A 133 6.55 -10.07 20.36
N ALA A 134 7.14 -11.19 19.92
CA ALA A 134 7.81 -11.27 18.63
C ALA A 134 6.84 -11.01 17.47
N ALA A 135 5.65 -11.63 17.48
CA ALA A 135 4.62 -11.38 16.46
C ALA A 135 4.20 -9.90 16.39
N ARG A 136 4.01 -9.23 17.54
CA ARG A 136 3.70 -7.78 17.58
C ARG A 136 4.84 -6.92 17.03
N ARG A 137 6.08 -7.34 17.23
CA ARG A 137 7.25 -6.68 16.64
C ARG A 137 7.24 -6.80 15.12
N THR A 138 7.00 -8.00 14.59
CA THR A 138 6.86 -8.22 13.15
C THR A 138 5.74 -7.36 12.56
N HIS A 139 4.57 -7.32 13.19
CA HIS A 139 3.49 -6.42 12.75
C HIS A 139 3.92 -4.95 12.67
N TYR A 140 4.69 -4.46 13.63
CA TYR A 140 5.24 -3.10 13.55
C TYR A 140 6.21 -2.93 12.37
N GLU A 141 7.13 -3.88 12.20
CA GLU A 141 8.11 -3.89 11.10
C GLU A 141 7.44 -3.97 9.73
N ASP A 142 6.36 -4.74 9.58
CA ASP A 142 5.56 -4.85 8.36
C ASP A 142 4.95 -3.50 7.95
N TRP A 143 4.43 -2.74 8.92
CA TRP A 143 3.87 -1.42 8.64
C TRP A 143 4.95 -0.38 8.32
N ILE A 144 6.15 -0.50 8.89
CA ILE A 144 7.30 0.32 8.45
C ILE A 144 7.70 -0.03 7.02
N ALA A 145 7.72 -1.32 6.66
CA ALA A 145 7.96 -1.75 5.29
C ALA A 145 6.91 -1.18 4.33
N ALA A 146 5.63 -1.21 4.71
CA ALA A 146 4.55 -0.64 3.91
C ALA A 146 4.75 0.87 3.61
N ILE A 147 5.20 1.66 4.59
CA ILE A 147 5.55 3.08 4.40
C ILE A 147 6.67 3.21 3.38
N LEU A 148 7.77 2.49 3.56
CA LEU A 148 8.92 2.56 2.65
C LEU A 148 8.55 2.15 1.21
N PHE A 149 7.76 1.09 1.05
CA PHE A 149 7.25 0.66 -0.25
C PHE A 149 6.33 1.72 -0.87
N ASN A 150 5.44 2.32 -0.08
CA ASN A 150 4.55 3.38 -0.55
C ASN A 150 5.35 4.58 -1.10
N HIS A 151 6.42 4.99 -0.41
CA HIS A 151 7.33 6.05 -0.87
C HIS A 151 7.99 5.71 -2.21
N LEU A 152 8.53 4.50 -2.33
CA LEU A 152 9.21 4.06 -3.56
C LEU A 152 8.26 3.95 -4.75
N ILE A 153 7.09 3.35 -4.55
CA ILE A 153 6.09 3.19 -5.64
C ILE A 153 5.52 4.55 -6.03
N SER A 154 5.26 5.44 -5.06
CA SER A 154 4.79 6.79 -5.35
C SER A 154 5.83 7.60 -6.14
N ALA A 155 7.12 7.46 -5.82
CA ALA A 155 8.21 8.08 -6.55
C ALA A 155 8.30 7.55 -8.00
N ALA A 156 8.17 6.23 -8.18
CA ALA A 156 8.20 5.60 -9.49
C ALA A 156 7.01 6.04 -10.36
N ASP A 157 5.78 6.04 -9.83
CA ASP A 157 4.60 6.55 -10.55
C ASP A 157 4.77 8.03 -10.92
N ALA A 158 5.31 8.86 -10.01
CA ALA A 158 5.56 10.27 -10.29
C ALA A 158 6.60 10.49 -11.39
N TYR A 159 7.66 9.69 -11.42
CA TYR A 159 8.67 9.71 -12.49
C TYR A 159 8.04 9.38 -13.84
N VAL A 160 7.25 8.32 -13.91
CA VAL A 160 6.55 7.91 -15.14
C VAL A 160 5.55 8.99 -15.57
N ALA A 161 4.75 9.51 -14.63
CA ALA A 161 3.76 10.55 -14.91
C ALA A 161 4.40 11.84 -15.45
N ALA A 162 5.59 12.21 -14.98
CA ALA A 162 6.31 13.37 -15.48
C ALA A 162 6.91 13.14 -16.88
N ASN A 163 7.31 11.91 -17.22
CA ASN A 163 7.78 11.57 -18.58
C ASN A 163 6.62 11.50 -19.59
N LEU A 164 5.41 11.19 -19.12
CA LEU A 164 4.20 11.08 -19.95
C LEU A 164 3.30 12.31 -19.84
N TRP A 165 3.83 13.44 -19.37
CA TRP A 165 3.01 14.62 -19.10
C TRP A 165 2.42 15.25 -20.38
N ASP A 166 3.14 15.16 -21.49
CA ASP A 166 2.75 15.64 -22.81
C ASP A 166 2.01 14.58 -23.65
N PHE A 167 1.83 13.35 -23.14
CA PHE A 167 1.15 12.28 -23.87
C PHE A 167 -0.37 12.50 -23.90
N PRO A 168 -1.00 12.65 -25.08
CA PRO A 168 -2.44 12.87 -25.21
C PRO A 168 -3.22 11.55 -25.07
N VAL A 169 -3.25 11.00 -23.86
CA VAL A 169 -4.03 9.80 -23.54
C VAL A 169 -5.28 10.21 -22.76
N ASN A 170 -6.45 10.14 -23.42
CA ASN A 170 -7.75 10.28 -22.78
C ASN A 170 -8.31 8.89 -22.46
N VAL A 171 -8.20 8.46 -21.21
CA VAL A 171 -8.87 7.23 -20.72
C VAL A 171 -10.20 7.62 -20.08
N LYS A 172 -11.31 7.24 -20.71
CA LYS A 172 -12.66 7.42 -20.15
C LYS A 172 -13.18 6.06 -19.69
N GLY A 173 -13.53 5.95 -18.41
CA GLY A 173 -14.27 4.80 -17.87
C GLY A 173 -15.76 5.06 -17.96
N GLY A 174 -16.52 4.08 -18.45
CA GLY A 174 -17.99 4.15 -18.54
C GLY A 174 -18.63 2.88 -17.98
N ILE A 175 -19.74 3.04 -17.26
CA ILE A 175 -20.59 1.91 -16.87
C ILE A 175 -21.59 1.72 -18.01
N SER A 176 -21.48 0.62 -18.74
CA SER A 176 -22.44 0.30 -19.80
C SER A 176 -23.76 -0.18 -19.21
N ALA A 177 -24.87 -0.01 -19.93
CA ALA A 177 -26.24 -0.33 -19.52
C ALA A 177 -26.49 -1.79 -19.09
N ARG A 178 -25.48 -2.67 -19.18
CA ARG A 178 -25.51 -4.09 -18.76
C ARG A 178 -24.54 -4.42 -17.61
N HIS A 179 -24.33 -3.51 -16.66
CA HIS A 179 -23.50 -3.79 -15.45
C HIS A 179 -22.08 -4.30 -15.74
N SER A 180 -21.52 -4.01 -16.92
CA SER A 180 -20.15 -4.37 -17.28
C SER A 180 -19.27 -3.13 -17.23
N ALA A 181 -18.17 -3.17 -16.48
CA ALA A 181 -17.15 -2.12 -16.52
C ALA A 181 -16.44 -2.16 -17.88
N GLN A 182 -16.48 -1.05 -18.62
CA GLN A 182 -15.72 -0.89 -19.86
C GLN A 182 -14.69 0.23 -19.69
N VAL A 183 -13.44 -0.06 -20.07
CA VAL A 183 -12.37 0.92 -20.16
C VAL A 183 -12.13 1.19 -21.64
N VAL A 184 -12.42 2.40 -22.08
CA VAL A 184 -12.14 2.85 -23.45
C VAL A 184 -10.99 3.85 -23.39
N ALA A 185 -9.87 3.51 -24.03
CA ALA A 185 -8.76 4.42 -24.24
C ALA A 185 -8.81 4.90 -25.69
N THR A 186 -8.87 6.21 -25.90
CA THR A 186 -8.81 6.81 -27.23
C THR A 186 -7.46 7.50 -27.39
N LEU A 187 -6.66 7.01 -28.33
CA LEU A 187 -5.41 7.62 -28.74
C LEU A 187 -5.73 8.61 -29.86
N GLN A 188 -5.39 9.88 -29.68
CA GLN A 188 -5.41 10.85 -30.77
C GLN A 188 -3.99 10.97 -31.30
N TRP A 189 -3.80 10.57 -32.55
CA TRP A 189 -2.57 10.76 -33.32
C TRP A 189 -2.84 11.71 -34.48
#